data_AF-A0A484C6F4-F1
#
_entry.id   AF-A0A484C6F4-F1
#
_cell.length_a   1.000
_cell.length_b   1.000
_cell.length_c   1.000
_cell.angle_alpha   90.00
_cell.angle_beta   90.00
_cell.angle_gamma   90.00
#
_symmetry.space_group_name_H-M   'P 1'
#
loop_
_entity.id
_entity.type
_entity.pdbx_description
1 polymer ?
#
loop_
_entity_poly.entity_id
_entity_poly.type
_entity_poly.pdbx_seq_one_letter_code
_entity_poly.pdbx_strand_id
1 'polypeptide(L)'
;MMQLGNSQKYQENDTCVTSQDSDKGHIVVDEVDPEGKYVHLYNKSKTDQQIKNWELYLNLNNKKPIIYTFRNSLNLKAGETVKIWASRCGVNKHTSTDLVWKGQKPWGTGEQLLVSLYSCNGELEARKILEGRIIVNEVDTEGKYVRLTNKSNKNKPLGGWELHLQINNRKPSMFKSFYSFILKAGETVTIWASGCNGNHNPSTDLVWNDQTPCGTGKLLVSLYSCNGEV
;
A
#
# COMPACT_ATOMS: atom_id res chain seq x y z
N MET A 1 -58.35 -13.48 20.37
CA MET A 1 -57.53 -14.67 20.08
C MET A 1 -56.54 -14.27 19.00
N MET A 2 -55.29 -13.99 19.39
CA MET A 2 -54.26 -13.50 18.48
C MET A 2 -53.60 -14.70 17.79
N GLN A 3 -53.63 -14.76 16.46
CA GLN A 3 -52.72 -15.60 15.68
C GLN A 3 -51.66 -14.67 15.08
N LEU A 4 -50.47 -14.69 15.68
CA LEU A 4 -49.23 -14.16 15.11
C LEU A 4 -48.50 -15.36 14.51
N GLY A 5 -48.51 -15.47 13.19
CA GLY A 5 -47.78 -16.46 12.43
C GLY A 5 -46.99 -15.78 11.32
N ASN A 6 -45.71 -16.17 11.23
CA ASN A 6 -44.74 -15.92 10.16
C ASN A 6 -43.79 -14.74 10.38
N SER A 7 -42.79 -14.96 11.24
CA SER A 7 -41.49 -14.29 11.12
C SER A 7 -40.74 -14.94 9.95
N GLN A 8 -40.70 -14.26 8.80
CA GLN A 8 -39.80 -14.62 7.72
C GLN A 8 -38.36 -14.39 8.21
N LYS A 9 -37.57 -15.47 8.25
CA LYS A 9 -36.11 -15.37 8.37
C LYS A 9 -35.60 -14.53 7.21
N TYR A 10 -35.09 -13.34 7.50
CA TYR A 10 -34.21 -12.64 6.58
C TYR A 10 -32.94 -13.49 6.45
N GLN A 11 -32.79 -14.16 5.32
CA GLN A 11 -31.46 -14.50 4.80
C GLN A 11 -30.81 -13.17 4.44
N GLU A 12 -29.92 -12.70 5.30
CA GLU A 12 -28.99 -11.65 4.92
C GLU A 12 -28.09 -12.25 3.85
N ASN A 13 -28.38 -11.88 2.61
CA ASN A 13 -27.62 -12.31 1.45
C ASN A 13 -26.20 -11.77 1.61
N ASP A 14 -25.24 -12.69 1.76
CA ASP A 14 -23.81 -12.45 1.64
C ASP A 14 -23.56 -11.63 0.37
N THR A 15 -23.38 -10.32 0.56
CA THR A 15 -23.31 -9.39 -0.56
C THR A 15 -21.91 -9.46 -1.15
N CYS A 16 -21.82 -10.25 -2.22
CA CYS A 16 -20.97 -10.06 -3.40
C CYS A 16 -19.60 -9.40 -3.15
N VAL A 17 -18.59 -10.22 -2.85
CA VAL A 17 -17.19 -9.85 -3.10
C VAL A 17 -17.00 -9.83 -4.61
N THR A 18 -17.29 -8.69 -5.25
CA THR A 18 -16.89 -8.46 -6.63
C THR A 18 -15.37 -8.61 -6.71
N SER A 19 -14.88 -9.55 -7.50
CA SER A 19 -13.47 -9.60 -7.90
C SER A 19 -13.11 -8.26 -8.55
N GLN A 20 -12.43 -7.37 -7.83
CA GLN A 20 -12.24 -5.97 -8.25
C GLN A 20 -11.08 -5.76 -9.23
N ASP A 21 -10.24 -6.79 -9.41
CA ASP A 21 -9.23 -6.83 -10.46
C ASP A 21 -9.89 -7.16 -11.80
N SER A 22 -9.51 -6.43 -12.84
CA SER A 22 -10.13 -6.57 -14.17
C SER A 22 -9.05 -6.57 -15.23
N ASP A 23 -8.82 -7.73 -15.83
CA ASP A 23 -7.87 -7.94 -16.91
C ASP A 23 -8.59 -8.14 -18.25
N LYS A 24 -9.39 -7.16 -18.63
CA LYS A 24 -10.19 -7.19 -19.88
C LYS A 24 -9.31 -7.04 -21.12
N GLY A 25 -8.17 -6.37 -20.97
CA GLY A 25 -7.21 -6.11 -22.03
C GLY A 25 -6.15 -7.19 -22.21
N HIS A 26 -5.24 -6.92 -23.13
CA HIS A 26 -4.07 -7.76 -23.44
C HIS A 26 -2.95 -7.66 -22.40
N ILE A 27 -2.96 -6.59 -21.61
CA ILE A 27 -1.96 -6.27 -20.59
C ILE A 27 -2.59 -6.39 -19.21
N VAL A 28 -1.81 -6.86 -18.24
CA VAL A 28 -2.20 -6.93 -16.82
C VAL A 28 -1.24 -6.15 -15.96
N VAL A 29 -1.71 -5.73 -14.79
CA VAL A 29 -0.84 -5.25 -13.71
C VAL A 29 -0.36 -6.47 -12.94
N ASP A 30 0.85 -6.92 -13.23
CA ASP A 30 1.41 -8.15 -12.67
C ASP A 30 1.82 -7.94 -11.21
N GLU A 31 2.66 -6.95 -10.96
CA GLU A 31 3.20 -6.63 -9.65
C GLU A 31 3.19 -5.12 -9.42
N VAL A 32 2.99 -4.71 -8.17
CA VAL A 32 3.29 -3.36 -7.73
C VAL A 32 4.19 -3.48 -6.52
N ASP A 33 5.28 -2.75 -6.57
CA ASP A 33 6.23 -2.70 -5.48
C ASP A 33 5.52 -2.25 -4.18
N PRO A 34 5.64 -3.00 -3.07
CA PRO A 34 4.92 -2.71 -1.82
C PRO A 34 5.16 -1.31 -1.27
N GLU A 35 6.33 -0.76 -1.57
CA GLU A 35 6.83 0.50 -1.06
C GLU A 35 6.68 1.63 -2.10
N GLY A 36 6.17 1.27 -3.28
CA GLY A 36 5.79 2.19 -4.34
C GLY A 36 6.96 2.68 -5.18
N LYS A 37 8.01 1.86 -5.33
CA LYS A 37 9.09 2.12 -6.30
C LYS A 37 8.71 1.86 -7.72
N TYR A 38 7.89 0.84 -8.02
CA TYR A 38 7.55 0.51 -9.40
C TYR A 38 6.18 -0.14 -9.57
N VAL A 39 5.70 -0.09 -10.81
CA VAL A 39 4.60 -0.92 -11.31
C VAL A 39 5.13 -1.82 -12.42
N HIS A 40 4.79 -3.10 -12.38
CA HIS A 40 5.14 -4.10 -13.39
C HIS A 40 3.91 -4.45 -14.21
N LEU A 41 4.03 -4.27 -15.53
CA LEU A 41 3.00 -4.65 -16.49
C LEU A 41 3.47 -5.87 -17.27
N TYR A 42 2.54 -6.78 -17.56
CA TYR A 42 2.81 -8.01 -18.33
C TYR A 42 1.85 -8.10 -19.51
N ASN A 43 2.39 -8.34 -20.71
CA ASN A 43 1.58 -8.66 -21.88
C ASN A 43 1.26 -10.15 -21.89
N LYS A 44 0.05 -10.51 -21.44
CA LYS A 44 -0.44 -11.89 -21.41
C LYS A 44 -0.99 -12.39 -22.76
N SER A 45 -1.07 -11.52 -23.76
CA SER A 45 -1.60 -11.88 -25.08
C SER A 45 -0.55 -12.61 -25.94
N LYS A 46 -1.00 -13.18 -27.05
CA LYS A 46 -0.13 -13.83 -28.05
C LYS A 46 0.42 -12.86 -29.10
N THR A 47 0.12 -11.57 -28.97
CA THR A 47 0.48 -10.55 -29.95
C THR A 47 1.15 -9.37 -29.28
N ASP A 48 2.04 -8.71 -30.02
CA ASP A 48 2.72 -7.52 -29.55
C ASP A 48 1.73 -6.36 -29.37
N GLN A 49 1.92 -5.57 -28.31
CA GLN A 49 1.06 -4.44 -27.97
C GLN A 49 1.83 -3.13 -28.02
N GLN A 50 1.39 -2.21 -28.89
CA GLN A 50 1.93 -0.86 -28.91
C GLN A 50 1.21 0.00 -27.87
N ILE A 51 1.93 0.38 -26.81
CA ILE A 51 1.36 1.10 -25.66
C ILE A 51 1.65 2.60 -25.67
N LYS A 52 1.92 3.17 -26.84
CA LYS A 52 2.16 4.62 -26.99
C LYS A 52 0.89 5.40 -26.62
N ASN A 53 1.04 6.47 -25.85
CA ASN A 53 -0.03 7.33 -25.34
C ASN A 53 -1.03 6.64 -24.41
N TRP A 54 -0.70 5.44 -23.91
CA TRP A 54 -1.46 4.84 -22.83
C TRP A 54 -1.16 5.58 -21.52
N GLU A 55 -2.05 5.43 -20.54
CA GLU A 55 -1.96 6.13 -19.26
C GLU A 55 -2.14 5.15 -18.09
N LEU A 56 -1.17 5.17 -17.18
CA LEU A 56 -1.20 4.43 -15.92
C LEU A 56 -1.57 5.38 -14.79
N TYR A 57 -2.69 5.12 -14.15
CA TYR A 57 -3.23 5.89 -13.04
C TYR A 57 -2.95 5.18 -11.72
N LEU A 58 -2.35 5.91 -10.78
CA LEU A 58 -2.16 5.48 -9.40
C LEU A 58 -3.04 6.32 -8.47
N ASN A 59 -4.10 5.69 -7.95
CA ASN A 59 -5.04 6.30 -7.03
C ASN A 59 -4.71 5.84 -5.60
N LEU A 60 -4.09 6.73 -4.83
CA LEU A 60 -3.69 6.49 -3.44
C LEU A 60 -4.71 7.10 -2.50
N ASN A 61 -5.40 6.28 -1.70
CA ASN A 61 -6.24 6.75 -0.58
C ASN A 61 -7.25 7.84 -0.97
N ASN A 62 -7.91 7.70 -2.12
CA ASN A 62 -8.86 8.69 -2.66
C ASN A 62 -8.28 10.10 -2.90
N LYS A 63 -6.95 10.23 -2.97
CA LYS A 63 -6.28 11.46 -3.41
C LYS A 63 -6.32 11.61 -4.93
N LYS A 64 -5.93 12.79 -5.40
CA LYS A 64 -5.74 13.06 -6.83
C LYS A 64 -4.83 11.98 -7.45
N PRO A 65 -5.22 11.37 -8.59
CA PRO A 65 -4.41 10.38 -9.27
C PRO A 65 -3.02 10.92 -9.63
N ILE A 66 -2.01 10.06 -9.52
CA ILE A 66 -0.72 10.27 -10.15
C ILE A 66 -0.74 9.54 -11.49
N ILE A 67 -0.40 10.21 -12.59
CA ILE A 67 -0.60 9.68 -13.95
C ILE A 67 0.74 9.59 -14.68
N TYR A 68 1.08 8.39 -15.14
CA TYR A 68 2.20 8.15 -16.03
C TYR A 68 1.69 7.93 -17.46
N THR A 69 2.14 8.77 -18.39
CA THR A 69 1.82 8.61 -19.81
C THR A 69 3.00 7.96 -20.53
N PHE A 70 2.74 6.90 -21.30
CA PHE A 70 3.72 6.23 -22.17
C PHE A 70 4.01 7.08 -23.41
N ARG A 71 4.84 8.12 -23.27
CA ARG A 71 5.10 9.10 -24.35
C ARG A 71 5.95 8.55 -25.50
N ASN A 72 6.89 7.66 -25.18
CA ASN A 72 7.75 7.04 -26.19
C ASN A 72 7.03 5.85 -26.82
N SER A 73 7.31 5.60 -28.10
CA SER A 73 6.80 4.39 -28.75
C SER A 73 7.43 3.17 -28.08
N LEU A 74 6.60 2.39 -27.39
CA LEU A 74 6.99 1.12 -26.78
C LEU A 74 6.09 0.03 -27.35
N ASN A 75 6.72 -0.97 -27.96
CA ASN A 75 6.06 -2.19 -28.42
C ASN A 75 6.37 -3.29 -27.41
N LEU A 76 5.42 -3.58 -26.53
CA LEU A 76 5.56 -4.62 -25.51
C LEU A 76 5.20 -5.97 -26.15
N LYS A 77 6.21 -6.81 -26.39
CA LYS A 77 5.99 -8.06 -27.13
C LYS A 77 5.13 -9.05 -26.35
N ALA A 78 4.56 -10.01 -27.07
CA ALA A 78 3.83 -11.13 -26.47
C ALA A 78 4.69 -11.84 -25.40
N GLY A 79 4.16 -11.99 -24.19
CA GLY A 79 4.86 -12.63 -23.07
C GLY A 79 5.99 -11.80 -22.45
N GLU A 80 6.20 -10.56 -22.86
CA GLU A 80 7.19 -9.66 -22.24
C GLU A 80 6.55 -8.78 -21.16
N THR A 81 7.41 -8.16 -20.37
CA THR A 81 7.03 -7.26 -19.28
C THR A 81 7.73 -5.91 -19.38
N VAL A 82 7.15 -4.92 -18.70
CA VAL A 82 7.79 -3.62 -18.50
C VAL A 82 7.59 -3.15 -17.07
N LYS A 83 8.65 -2.66 -16.44
CA LYS A 83 8.64 -2.00 -15.13
C LYS A 83 8.68 -0.49 -15.31
N ILE A 84 7.78 0.21 -14.61
CA ILE A 84 7.72 1.66 -14.55
C ILE A 84 8.20 2.07 -13.16
N TRP A 85 9.44 2.55 -13.08
CA TRP A 85 10.14 2.93 -11.86
C TRP A 85 9.92 4.40 -11.52
N ALA A 86 9.60 4.70 -10.26
CA ALA A 86 9.72 6.02 -9.70
C ALA A 86 11.18 6.51 -9.78
N SER A 87 11.36 7.82 -9.87
CA SER A 87 12.68 8.44 -9.92
C SER A 87 13.51 8.14 -8.67
N ARG A 88 14.84 8.03 -8.86
CA ARG A 88 15.85 7.83 -7.80
C ARG A 88 15.84 6.44 -7.12
N CYS A 89 15.18 5.44 -7.69
CA CYS A 89 15.20 4.05 -7.19
C CYS A 89 16.38 3.22 -7.73
N GLY A 90 17.51 3.85 -8.09
CA GLY A 90 18.71 3.15 -8.58
C GLY A 90 18.68 2.74 -10.07
N VAL A 91 17.54 2.82 -10.75
CA VAL A 91 17.43 2.59 -12.20
C VAL A 91 17.62 3.91 -12.96
N ASN A 92 18.75 4.07 -13.63
CA ASN A 92 19.15 5.33 -14.27
C ASN A 92 19.03 5.34 -15.80
N LYS A 93 18.67 4.20 -16.43
CA LYS A 93 18.55 4.10 -17.89
C LYS A 93 17.17 3.59 -18.29
N HIS A 94 16.58 4.23 -19.29
CA HIS A 94 15.40 3.71 -19.97
C HIS A 94 15.82 2.58 -20.90
N THR A 95 15.23 1.41 -20.74
CA THR A 95 15.36 0.26 -21.63
C THR A 95 13.98 -0.13 -22.17
N SER A 96 13.90 -1.18 -22.98
CA SER A 96 12.62 -1.76 -23.41
C SER A 96 11.84 -2.41 -22.25
N THR A 97 12.53 -2.80 -21.18
CA THR A 97 11.96 -3.49 -20.01
C THR A 97 11.81 -2.59 -18.78
N ASP A 98 12.56 -1.48 -18.71
CA ASP A 98 12.60 -0.59 -17.55
C ASP A 98 12.45 0.87 -17.97
N LEU A 99 11.35 1.48 -17.55
CA LEU A 99 11.02 2.87 -17.78
C LEU A 99 11.15 3.67 -16.50
N VAL A 100 11.71 4.88 -16.58
CA VAL A 100 11.83 5.78 -15.44
C VAL A 100 10.77 6.88 -15.51
N TRP A 101 9.93 6.97 -14.49
CA TRP A 101 8.99 8.06 -14.26
C TRP A 101 9.74 9.27 -13.68
N LYS A 102 10.36 10.04 -14.57
CA LYS A 102 11.16 11.21 -14.21
C LYS A 102 10.34 12.21 -13.38
N GLY A 103 10.94 12.67 -12.27
CA GLY A 103 10.33 13.66 -11.37
C GLY A 103 9.32 13.08 -10.37
N GLN A 104 8.81 11.86 -10.59
CA GLN A 104 7.92 11.19 -9.65
C GLN A 104 8.74 10.49 -8.57
N LYS A 105 8.60 10.89 -7.31
CA LYS A 105 9.18 10.16 -6.18
C LYS A 105 8.39 8.86 -5.94
N PRO A 106 8.97 7.86 -5.27
CA PRO A 106 8.20 6.72 -4.78
C PRO A 106 6.91 7.20 -4.10
N TRP A 107 5.80 6.55 -4.41
CA TRP A 107 4.48 6.99 -3.93
C TRP A 107 4.12 6.41 -2.55
N GLY A 108 4.98 5.55 -2.01
CA GLY A 108 4.89 5.04 -0.65
C GLY A 108 3.81 3.99 -0.43
N THR A 109 3.82 3.48 0.79
CA THR A 109 2.88 2.49 1.32
C THR A 109 1.60 3.22 1.79
N GLY A 110 0.66 3.51 0.88
CA GLY A 110 -0.65 4.09 1.25
C GLY A 110 -1.56 3.09 1.99
N GLU A 111 -2.88 3.29 2.12
CA GLU A 111 -3.86 2.34 2.74
C GLU A 111 -4.56 1.45 1.69
N GLN A 112 -4.86 2.04 0.54
CA GLN A 112 -5.38 1.36 -0.65
C GLN A 112 -4.74 1.99 -1.90
N LEU A 113 -4.27 1.15 -2.82
CA LEU A 113 -3.80 1.60 -4.13
C LEU A 113 -4.66 0.96 -5.20
N LEU A 114 -5.34 1.81 -5.96
CA LEU A 114 -5.99 1.40 -7.18
C LEU A 114 -5.06 1.78 -8.34
N VAL A 115 -4.61 0.77 -9.07
CA VAL A 115 -3.85 0.91 -10.31
C VAL A 115 -4.78 0.64 -11.47
N SER A 116 -4.88 1.60 -12.40
CA SER A 116 -5.67 1.46 -13.62
C SER A 116 -4.81 1.82 -14.83
N LEU A 117 -4.85 0.99 -15.86
CA LEU A 117 -4.19 1.22 -17.14
C LEU A 117 -5.25 1.50 -18.20
N TYR A 118 -5.10 2.60 -18.93
CA TYR A 118 -5.99 3.00 -20.00
C TYR A 118 -5.25 3.03 -21.34
N SER A 119 -5.92 2.57 -22.39
CA SER A 119 -5.43 2.69 -23.77
C SER A 119 -5.46 4.14 -24.25
N CYS A 120 -4.84 4.41 -25.40
CA CYS A 120 -4.87 5.74 -26.02
C CYS A 120 -6.29 6.23 -26.38
N ASN A 121 -7.26 5.32 -26.44
CA ASN A 121 -8.67 5.64 -26.71
C ASN A 121 -9.47 5.90 -25.42
N GLY A 122 -8.83 5.78 -24.25
CA GLY A 122 -9.48 5.92 -22.95
C GLY A 122 -10.19 4.66 -22.45
N GLU A 123 -9.98 3.51 -23.08
CA GLU A 123 -10.56 2.24 -22.64
C GLU A 123 -9.74 1.62 -21.50
N LEU A 124 -10.41 1.04 -20.50
CA LEU A 124 -9.73 0.39 -19.37
C LEU A 124 -9.19 -0.97 -19.80
N GLU A 125 -7.87 -1.11 -19.80
CA GLU A 125 -7.15 -2.31 -20.23
C GLU A 125 -6.85 -3.24 -19.05
N ALA A 126 -6.37 -2.66 -17.95
CA ALA A 126 -6.03 -3.39 -16.74
C ALA A 126 -6.45 -2.61 -15.50
N ARG A 127 -6.86 -3.33 -14.47
CA ARG A 127 -7.12 -2.77 -13.14
C ARG A 127 -6.64 -3.73 -12.08
N LYS A 128 -5.92 -3.19 -11.10
CA LYS A 128 -5.55 -3.91 -9.89
C LYS A 128 -5.77 -3.08 -8.65
N ILE A 129 -6.40 -3.68 -7.64
CA ILE A 129 -6.59 -3.06 -6.33
C ILE A 129 -5.67 -3.77 -5.34
N LEU A 130 -4.75 -3.01 -4.76
CA LEU A 130 -3.89 -3.50 -3.70
C LEU A 130 -4.48 -3.08 -2.35
N GLU A 131 -5.19 -4.04 -1.76
CA GLU A 131 -5.64 -4.06 -0.37
C GLU A 131 -4.58 -4.80 0.46
N GLY A 132 -4.03 -4.18 1.50
CA GLY A 132 -2.86 -4.82 2.11
C GLY A 132 -2.06 -4.03 3.10
N ARG A 133 -2.43 -2.78 3.38
CA ARG A 133 -1.48 -1.84 3.93
C ARG A 133 -1.68 -1.64 5.42
N ILE A 134 -0.54 -1.73 6.10
CA ILE A 134 -0.40 -1.29 7.47
C ILE A 134 -0.19 0.22 7.41
N ILE A 135 -1.03 0.95 8.10
CA ILE A 135 -1.04 2.42 8.08
C ILE A 135 -0.62 2.94 9.44
N VAL A 136 -0.05 4.14 9.49
CA VAL A 136 0.04 4.90 10.75
C VAL A 136 -1.29 5.60 10.95
N ASN A 137 -2.15 5.02 11.80
CA ASN A 137 -3.50 5.53 12.06
C ASN A 137 -3.49 6.75 12.98
N GLU A 138 -2.63 6.75 13.99
CA GLU A 138 -2.57 7.80 15.00
C GLU A 138 -1.17 7.90 15.59
N VAL A 139 -0.75 9.12 15.93
CA VAL A 139 0.49 9.40 16.64
C VAL A 139 0.16 10.39 17.74
N ASP A 140 0.48 10.03 18.97
CA ASP A 140 0.29 10.92 20.11
C ASP A 140 1.20 12.16 19.98
N THR A 141 0.66 13.35 20.24
CA THR A 141 1.34 14.63 20.04
C THR A 141 2.54 14.86 20.98
N GLU A 142 2.62 14.09 22.06
CA GLU A 142 3.76 14.07 23.00
C GLU A 142 4.70 12.88 22.74
N GLY A 143 4.42 12.08 21.70
CA GLY A 143 5.19 10.90 21.34
C GLY A 143 4.99 9.71 22.29
N LYS A 144 3.88 9.66 23.05
CA LYS A 144 3.59 8.55 23.98
C LYS A 144 3.29 7.24 23.26
N TYR A 145 2.69 7.29 22.08
CA TYR A 145 2.41 6.10 21.29
C TYR A 145 2.25 6.38 19.79
N VAL A 146 2.35 5.30 19.01
CA VAL A 146 2.00 5.25 17.59
C VAL A 146 1.03 4.09 17.37
N ARG A 147 -0.09 4.32 16.68
CA ARG A 147 -1.06 3.26 16.34
C ARG A 147 -0.92 2.88 14.88
N LEU A 148 -0.74 1.59 14.64
CA LEU A 148 -0.75 1.01 13.30
C LEU A 148 -2.03 0.22 13.08
N THR A 149 -2.68 0.39 11.93
CA THR A 149 -3.89 -0.35 11.59
C THR A 149 -3.67 -1.18 10.33
N ASN A 150 -4.09 -2.44 10.34
CA ASN A 150 -4.15 -3.27 9.14
C ASN A 150 -5.48 -3.02 8.43
N LYS A 151 -5.47 -2.22 7.37
CA LYS A 151 -6.67 -1.92 6.57
C LYS A 151 -6.99 -3.00 5.54
N SER A 152 -6.25 -4.10 5.50
CA SER A 152 -6.50 -5.19 4.57
C SER A 152 -7.44 -6.24 5.13
N ASN A 153 -8.02 -7.03 4.24
CA ASN A 153 -8.83 -8.21 4.56
C ASN A 153 -8.00 -9.47 4.89
N LYS A 154 -6.67 -9.35 5.02
CA LYS A 154 -5.77 -10.46 5.32
C LYS A 154 -4.86 -10.13 6.50
N ASN A 155 -4.51 -11.14 7.28
CA ASN A 155 -3.54 -10.99 8.36
C ASN A 155 -2.16 -10.62 7.79
N LYS A 156 -1.44 -9.73 8.48
CA LYS A 156 -0.13 -9.22 8.04
C LYS A 156 0.94 -9.49 9.08
N PRO A 157 1.92 -10.36 8.79
CA PRO A 157 3.09 -10.48 9.65
C PRO A 157 3.94 -9.21 9.52
N LEU A 158 4.30 -8.62 10.66
CA LEU A 158 5.13 -7.41 10.74
C LEU A 158 6.60 -7.73 11.03
N GLY A 159 6.98 -9.01 11.09
CA GLY A 159 8.36 -9.42 11.31
C GLY A 159 9.32 -8.76 10.30
N GLY A 160 10.37 -8.12 10.82
CA GLY A 160 11.36 -7.41 10.01
C GLY A 160 10.98 -5.98 9.60
N TRP A 161 9.78 -5.50 9.96
CA TRP A 161 9.41 -4.09 9.74
C TRP A 161 10.16 -3.17 10.70
N GLU A 162 10.30 -1.90 10.34
CA GLU A 162 10.89 -0.88 11.20
C GLU A 162 9.98 0.35 11.27
N LEU A 163 9.65 0.81 12.47
CA LEU A 163 8.95 2.07 12.67
C LEU A 163 9.97 3.12 13.11
N HIS A 164 10.05 4.22 12.38
CA HIS A 164 10.93 5.34 12.68
C HIS A 164 10.09 6.52 13.17
N LEU A 165 10.45 7.06 14.32
CA LEU A 165 9.81 8.23 14.92
C LEU A 165 10.85 9.33 15.07
N GLN A 166 10.63 10.45 14.39
CA GLN A 166 11.47 11.64 14.50
C GLN A 166 10.69 12.75 15.21
N ILE A 167 11.30 13.28 16.27
CA ILE A 167 10.73 14.36 17.09
C ILE A 167 11.61 15.60 16.97
N ASN A 168 11.01 16.74 16.64
CA ASN A 168 11.68 18.04 16.58
C ASN A 168 12.95 18.05 15.69
N ASN A 169 12.89 17.34 14.55
CA ASN A 169 13.99 17.15 13.59
C ASN A 169 15.29 16.55 14.19
N ARG A 170 15.21 15.87 15.35
CA ARG A 170 16.34 15.14 15.93
C ARG A 170 16.61 13.84 15.16
N LYS A 171 17.66 13.10 15.53
CA LYS A 171 17.90 11.77 14.96
C LYS A 171 16.65 10.88 15.20
N PRO A 172 16.11 10.19 14.18
CA PRO A 172 14.97 9.30 14.35
C PRO A 172 15.29 8.14 15.31
N SER A 173 14.36 7.85 16.21
CA SER A 173 14.36 6.60 16.97
C SER A 173 13.78 5.49 16.09
N MET A 174 14.30 4.27 16.21
CA MET A 174 13.80 3.10 15.48
C MET A 174 13.20 2.03 16.41
N PHE A 175 12.03 1.51 16.05
CA PHE A 175 11.40 0.34 16.66
C PHE A 175 11.41 -0.81 15.67
N LYS A 176 12.04 -1.92 16.05
CA LYS A 176 12.20 -3.12 15.20
C LYS A 176 11.57 -4.38 15.82
N SER A 177 10.94 -4.25 16.97
CA SER A 177 10.49 -5.40 17.78
C SER A 177 9.16 -6.00 17.33
N PHE A 178 8.90 -6.01 16.02
CA PHE A 178 7.72 -6.64 15.41
C PHE A 178 7.87 -8.15 15.20
N TYR A 179 8.99 -8.75 15.65
CA TYR A 179 9.52 -10.08 15.32
C TYR A 179 8.52 -11.11 14.77
N SER A 180 7.54 -11.53 15.57
CA SER A 180 6.51 -12.51 15.17
C SER A 180 5.09 -11.93 15.25
N PHE A 181 4.96 -10.60 15.32
CA PHE A 181 3.67 -9.96 15.48
C PHE A 181 2.87 -10.05 14.19
N ILE A 182 1.65 -10.58 14.29
CA ILE A 182 0.71 -10.67 13.17
C ILE A 182 -0.42 -9.70 13.46
N LEU A 183 -0.48 -8.61 12.71
CA LEU A 183 -1.60 -7.69 12.79
C LEU A 183 -2.75 -8.27 11.95
N LYS A 184 -3.82 -8.70 12.61
CA LYS A 184 -4.97 -9.31 11.93
C LYS A 184 -5.69 -8.30 11.03
N ALA A 185 -6.43 -8.80 10.05
CA ALA A 185 -7.26 -7.98 9.17
C ALA A 185 -8.19 -7.04 9.97
N GLY A 186 -8.20 -5.75 9.65
CA GLY A 186 -9.02 -4.74 10.33
C GLY A 186 -8.54 -4.30 11.73
N GLU A 187 -7.57 -4.99 12.32
CA GLU A 187 -7.11 -4.72 13.69
C GLU A 187 -6.12 -3.56 13.77
N THR A 188 -5.98 -3.03 14.98
CA THR A 188 -5.02 -1.98 15.32
C THR A 188 -4.06 -2.43 16.42
N VAL A 189 -2.78 -2.11 16.26
CA VAL A 189 -1.76 -2.26 17.30
C VAL A 189 -1.27 -0.89 17.75
N THR A 190 -1.12 -0.70 19.04
CA THR A 190 -0.54 0.50 19.65
C THR A 190 0.89 0.19 20.08
N ILE A 191 1.83 1.02 19.67
CA ILE A 191 3.25 0.92 20.04
C ILE A 191 3.52 2.04 21.03
N TRP A 192 3.69 1.68 22.30
CA TRP A 192 3.85 2.60 23.42
C TRP A 192 5.31 2.94 23.65
N ALA A 193 5.60 4.21 23.95
CA ALA A 193 6.87 4.61 24.52
C ALA A 193 7.06 3.99 25.92
N SER A 194 8.31 3.82 26.32
CA SER A 194 8.70 3.27 27.61
C SER A 194 8.03 4.03 28.76
N GLY A 195 7.39 3.28 29.67
CA GLY A 195 6.68 3.84 30.83
C GLY A 195 5.34 4.51 30.53
N CYS A 196 4.86 4.54 29.28
CA CYS A 196 3.55 5.09 28.92
C CYS A 196 2.45 4.06 28.75
N ASN A 197 2.79 2.77 28.75
CA ASN A 197 1.80 1.71 28.68
C ASN A 197 1.15 1.49 30.06
N GLY A 198 -0.14 1.76 30.17
CA GLY A 198 -0.91 1.56 31.41
C GLY A 198 -1.37 0.11 31.61
N ASN A 199 -2.24 -0.37 30.72
CA ASN A 199 -2.80 -1.74 30.75
C ASN A 199 -2.29 -2.52 29.54
N HIS A 200 -1.47 -3.55 29.78
CA HIS A 200 -0.76 -4.30 28.74
C HIS A 200 -1.62 -5.43 28.14
N ASN A 201 -1.95 -5.35 26.85
CA ASN A 201 -2.47 -6.48 26.08
C ASN A 201 -1.55 -6.80 24.88
N PRO A 202 -0.79 -7.91 24.89
CA PRO A 202 0.21 -8.21 23.86
C PRO A 202 -0.38 -8.46 22.46
N SER A 203 -1.69 -8.68 22.32
CA SER A 203 -2.33 -8.80 21.00
C SER A 203 -2.60 -7.46 20.31
N THR A 204 -2.63 -6.37 21.09
CA THR A 204 -2.99 -5.02 20.63
C THR A 204 -1.97 -3.97 21.01
N ASP A 205 -0.99 -4.31 21.85
CA ASP A 205 -0.03 -3.38 22.43
C ASP A 205 1.39 -3.94 22.34
N LEU A 206 2.29 -3.11 21.85
CA LEU A 206 3.73 -3.33 21.81
C LEU A 206 4.42 -2.23 22.60
N VAL A 207 5.58 -2.53 23.17
CA VAL A 207 6.35 -1.55 23.98
C VAL A 207 7.69 -1.25 23.30
N TRP A 208 7.93 0.03 23.10
CA TRP A 208 9.17 0.58 22.60
C TRP A 208 10.06 1.03 23.77
N ASN A 209 10.82 0.09 24.31
CA ASN A 209 11.63 0.27 25.52
C ASN A 209 12.68 1.39 25.40
N ASP A 210 13.26 1.58 24.21
CA ASP A 210 14.30 2.58 23.96
C ASP A 210 13.75 3.98 23.66
N GLN A 211 12.42 4.14 23.58
CA GLN A 211 11.79 5.41 23.31
C GLN A 211 11.18 5.99 24.57
N THR A 212 11.65 7.18 24.95
CA THR A 212 11.02 8.00 25.98
C THR A 212 10.14 9.06 25.32
N PRO A 213 8.95 9.37 25.86
CA PRO A 213 8.17 10.53 25.42
C PRO A 213 9.04 11.78 25.53
N CYS A 214 9.02 12.63 24.50
CA CYS A 214 9.89 13.78 24.42
C CYS A 214 9.11 15.02 23.98
N GLY A 215 8.09 15.36 24.77
CA GLY A 215 7.39 16.65 24.73
C GLY A 215 6.62 16.94 23.44
N THR A 216 5.87 18.04 23.47
CA THR A 216 5.12 18.54 22.33
C THR A 216 6.05 19.09 21.25
N GLY A 217 5.80 18.73 19.98
CA GLY A 217 6.70 19.09 18.89
C GLY A 217 6.26 18.62 17.51
N LYS A 218 7.07 18.92 16.49
CA LYS A 218 6.86 18.40 15.13
C LYS A 218 7.26 16.93 15.08
N LEU A 219 6.31 16.06 14.73
CA LEU A 219 6.51 14.62 14.62
C LEU A 219 6.54 14.22 13.14
N LEU A 220 7.48 13.33 12.81
CA LEU A 220 7.51 12.61 11.54
C LEU A 220 7.59 11.12 11.85
N VAL A 221 6.67 10.35 11.27
CA VAL A 221 6.61 8.89 11.41
C VAL A 221 6.75 8.26 10.04
N SER A 222 7.67 7.30 9.94
CA SER A 222 7.90 6.50 8.75
C SER A 222 7.85 5.03 9.14
N LEU A 223 7.17 4.21 8.34
CA LEU A 223 7.02 2.78 8.59
C LEU A 223 7.60 2.01 7.41
N TYR A 224 8.65 1.26 7.70
CA TYR A 224 9.42 0.48 6.74
C TYR A 224 9.01 -0.98 6.80
N SER A 225 8.75 -1.55 5.62
CA SER A 225 8.50 -2.99 5.52
C SER A 225 9.82 -3.77 5.65
N CYS A 226 9.76 -5.11 5.71
CA CYS A 226 10.94 -5.97 5.72
C CYS A 226 11.86 -5.81 4.48
N ASN A 227 11.42 -5.07 3.46
CA ASN A 227 12.19 -4.76 2.26
C ASN A 227 12.89 -3.37 2.32
N GLY A 228 12.63 -2.57 3.37
CA GLY A 228 13.48 -1.44 3.76
C GLY A 228 13.17 -0.06 3.16
N GLU A 229 11.93 0.32 2.87
CA GLU A 229 11.61 1.68 2.39
C GLU A 229 10.69 2.54 3.27
N VAL A 230 10.84 3.86 3.05
CA VAL A 230 10.38 5.03 3.83
C VAL A 230 8.90 5.33 3.71
#